data_AF-A0A926UE63-F1
#
_entry.id   AF-A0A926UE63-F1
#
_cell.length_a   1.000
_cell.length_b   1.000
_cell.length_c   1.000
_cell.angle_alpha   90.00
_cell.angle_beta   90.00
_cell.angle_gamma   90.00
#
_symmetry.space_group_name_H-M   'P 1'
#
loop_
_entity.id
_entity.type
_entity.pdbx_description
1 polymer ?
#
loop_
_entity_poly.entity_id
_entity_poly.type
_entity_poly.pdbx_seq_one_letter_code
_entity_poly.pdbx_strand_id
1 'polypeptide(L)'
;MTKEAILFSEVYGITTSEQDDWFDPRLDRDTHLCIDPFQVFKSKDPLFSNCHQKFMQFFRSAFAVASEIGEVPSKEDQESENLPSKYKRLIYDTLRFPEVEEVCLGFSKRTTGGAGTGKDFAIKLSDALINLSKKSSLPPKHFEQIEIFTPGIGKDKISDATGNLIKEELVHYTRNICRRFSINDEDLVWRPVKNHNFDFERNEWDDQGFYLPLNLRITQKLFRRAPILFPSNRMLFRRSLLLIPVPPKQ
;
A
#
# COMPACT_ATOMS: atom_id res chain seq x y z
N MET A 1 -24.16 0.37 25.82
CA MET A 1 -22.90 -0.30 26.20
C MET A 1 -21.92 -0.12 25.05
N THR A 2 -20.95 0.77 25.22
CA THR A 2 -19.81 0.88 24.29
C THR A 2 -19.08 -0.46 24.30
N LYS A 3 -19.11 -1.20 23.18
CA LYS A 3 -18.22 -2.36 23.01
C LYS A 3 -16.80 -1.85 23.26
N GLU A 4 -16.14 -2.40 24.27
CA GLU A 4 -14.72 -2.12 24.54
C GLU A 4 -13.92 -2.33 23.26
N ALA A 5 -12.86 -1.53 23.11
CA ALA A 5 -11.86 -1.76 22.10
C ALA A 5 -11.34 -3.18 22.22
N ILE A 6 -11.09 -3.86 21.10
CA ILE A 6 -10.45 -5.17 21.11
C ILE A 6 -9.19 -5.02 20.29
N LEU A 7 -8.09 -4.83 20.99
CA LEU A 7 -6.76 -4.81 20.41
C LEU A 7 -6.25 -6.23 20.17
N PHE A 8 -5.29 -6.37 19.27
CA PHE A 8 -4.64 -7.65 19.05
C PHE A 8 -3.90 -8.09 20.32
N SER A 9 -3.16 -7.18 20.96
CA SER A 9 -2.43 -7.47 22.20
C SER A 9 -3.32 -8.01 23.31
N GLU A 10 -4.51 -7.45 23.49
CA GLU A 10 -5.49 -7.87 24.51
C GLU A 10 -6.01 -9.29 24.26
N VAL A 11 -6.25 -9.65 23.00
CA VAL A 11 -6.73 -11.00 22.63
C VAL A 11 -5.68 -12.07 22.91
N TYR A 12 -4.41 -11.75 22.67
CA TYR A 12 -3.30 -12.69 22.81
C TYR A 12 -2.51 -12.53 24.12
N GLY A 13 -2.98 -11.70 25.05
CA GLY A 13 -2.33 -11.47 26.35
C GLY A 13 -0.92 -10.87 26.25
N ILE A 14 -0.64 -10.08 25.21
CA ILE A 14 0.68 -9.48 24.96
C ILE A 14 0.86 -8.25 25.84
N THR A 15 1.92 -8.24 26.65
CA THR A 15 2.35 -7.03 27.35
C THR A 15 3.35 -6.26 26.49
N THR A 16 2.97 -5.05 26.06
CA THR A 16 3.85 -4.17 25.28
C THR A 16 4.71 -3.29 26.18
N SER A 17 5.89 -2.92 25.69
CA SER A 17 6.86 -2.01 26.29
C SER A 17 7.10 -0.78 25.41
N GLU A 18 7.82 0.23 25.91
CA GLU A 18 8.19 1.41 25.12
C GLU A 18 9.11 1.11 23.93
N GLN A 19 9.76 -0.07 23.93
CA GLN A 19 10.62 -0.51 22.83
C GLN A 19 9.82 -1.15 21.69
N ASP A 20 8.55 -1.47 21.93
CA ASP A 20 7.67 -2.08 20.95
C ASP A 20 7.11 -1.03 20.01
N ASP A 21 7.67 -0.99 18.80
CA ASP A 21 7.31 -0.01 17.80
C ASP A 21 6.24 -0.52 16.82
N TRP A 22 5.72 -1.73 16.99
CA TRP A 22 4.68 -2.29 16.13
C TRP A 22 3.30 -1.68 16.45
N PHE A 23 2.50 -1.50 15.40
CA PHE A 23 1.12 -1.04 15.53
C PHE A 23 0.24 -2.19 16.01
N ASP A 24 -0.40 -2.00 17.14
CA ASP A 24 -1.39 -2.91 17.71
C ASP A 24 -2.77 -2.61 17.12
N PRO A 25 -3.25 -3.41 16.14
CA PRO A 25 -4.44 -3.08 15.42
C PRO A 25 -5.69 -3.34 16.26
N ARG A 26 -6.68 -2.47 16.07
CA ARG A 26 -8.04 -2.76 16.46
C ARG A 26 -8.62 -3.85 15.56
N LEU A 27 -9.16 -4.90 16.17
CA LEU A 27 -9.75 -6.01 15.42
C LEU A 27 -11.21 -5.77 15.03
N ASP A 28 -11.87 -4.77 15.62
CA ASP A 28 -13.28 -4.45 15.40
C ASP A 28 -13.53 -3.43 14.29
N ARG A 29 -12.53 -2.62 13.94
CA ARG A 29 -12.62 -1.55 12.94
C ARG A 29 -11.24 -1.06 12.51
N ASP A 30 -11.18 -0.44 11.34
CA ASP A 30 -9.96 0.22 10.88
C ASP A 30 -9.62 1.45 11.75
N THR A 31 -8.32 1.65 11.96
CA THR A 31 -7.81 2.82 12.65
C THR A 31 -7.52 3.94 11.67
N HIS A 32 -7.92 5.17 12.01
CA HIS A 32 -7.80 6.38 11.18
C HIS A 32 -6.34 6.89 11.05
N LEU A 33 -5.47 6.02 10.54
CA LEU A 33 -4.06 6.25 10.24
C LEU A 33 -3.77 5.82 8.80
N CYS A 34 -2.64 6.28 8.26
CA CYS A 34 -2.09 5.89 6.97
C CYS A 34 -0.62 5.53 7.13
N ILE A 35 -0.08 4.75 6.19
CA ILE A 35 1.35 4.50 6.01
C ILE A 35 1.95 5.66 5.20
N ASP A 36 3.01 6.29 5.72
CA ASP A 36 3.76 7.35 5.03
C ASP A 36 5.00 6.75 4.34
N PRO A 37 5.12 6.84 2.99
CA PRO A 37 6.30 6.33 2.29
C PRO A 37 7.60 6.98 2.78
N PHE A 38 7.59 8.27 3.13
CA PHE A 38 8.81 8.94 3.61
C PHE A 38 9.25 8.44 4.98
N GLN A 39 8.30 8.06 5.83
CA GLN A 39 8.63 7.47 7.12
C GLN A 39 9.14 6.04 6.97
N VAL A 40 8.61 5.28 6.01
CA VAL A 40 9.16 3.99 5.61
C VAL A 40 10.63 4.15 5.16
N PHE A 41 10.92 5.12 4.30
CA PHE A 41 12.28 5.37 3.80
C PHE A 41 13.27 5.81 4.89
N LYS A 42 12.77 6.44 5.96
CA LYS A 42 13.57 6.84 7.14
C LYS A 42 13.69 5.74 8.19
N SER A 43 13.07 4.58 7.97
CA SER A 43 13.11 3.48 8.93
C SER A 43 14.55 3.06 9.18
N LYS A 44 14.85 2.79 10.46
CA LYS A 44 16.14 2.23 10.90
C LYS A 44 16.12 0.70 10.98
N ASP A 45 14.96 0.09 10.79
CA ASP A 45 14.82 -1.36 10.77
C ASP A 45 15.39 -1.89 9.44
N PRO A 46 16.37 -2.83 9.49
CA PRO A 46 16.97 -3.40 8.29
C PRO A 46 15.99 -3.97 7.27
N LEU A 47 14.82 -4.48 7.71
CA LEU A 47 13.79 -5.00 6.81
C LEU A 47 13.30 -3.97 5.80
N PHE A 48 13.28 -2.69 6.18
CA PHE A 48 12.74 -1.62 5.33
C PHE A 48 13.83 -0.78 4.65
N SER A 49 15.10 -1.10 4.86
CA SER A 49 16.25 -0.30 4.38
C SER A 49 16.29 -0.13 2.85
N ASN A 50 15.82 -1.14 2.11
CA ASN A 50 15.79 -1.13 0.64
C ASN A 50 14.47 -0.61 0.05
N CYS A 51 13.46 -0.28 0.86
CA CYS A 51 12.14 0.12 0.36
C CYS A 51 12.20 1.36 -0.55
N HIS A 52 13.05 2.34 -0.24
CA HIS A 52 13.21 3.51 -1.12
C HIS A 52 13.69 3.12 -2.52
N GLN A 53 14.69 2.22 -2.62
CA GLN A 53 15.18 1.72 -3.90
C GLN A 53 14.12 0.91 -4.64
N LYS A 54 13.38 0.05 -3.93
CA LYS A 54 12.25 -0.75 -4.46
C LYS A 54 11.17 0.16 -5.07
N PHE A 55 10.80 1.24 -4.39
CA PHE A 55 9.86 2.24 -4.91
C PHE A 55 10.39 2.89 -6.19
N MET A 56 11.64 3.38 -6.15
CA MET A 56 12.23 4.03 -7.31
C MET A 56 12.34 3.08 -8.51
N GLN A 57 12.66 1.81 -8.29
CA GLN A 57 12.70 0.79 -9.34
C GLN A 57 11.31 0.51 -9.92
N PHE A 58 10.28 0.44 -9.07
CA PHE A 58 8.89 0.27 -9.50
C PHE A 58 8.45 1.42 -10.43
N PHE A 59 8.64 2.67 -9.99
CA PHE A 59 8.22 3.81 -10.80
C PHE A 59 9.07 4.00 -12.05
N ARG A 60 10.35 3.62 -12.05
CA ARG A 60 11.18 3.56 -13.26
C ARG A 60 10.64 2.55 -14.27
N SER A 61 10.24 1.38 -13.79
CA SER A 61 9.66 0.32 -14.64
C SER A 61 8.32 0.77 -15.23
N ALA A 62 7.45 1.37 -14.43
CA ALA A 62 6.19 1.96 -14.89
C ALA A 62 6.42 3.12 -15.89
N PHE A 63 7.41 3.98 -15.63
CA PHE A 63 7.79 5.09 -16.51
C PHE A 63 8.31 4.60 -17.87
N ALA A 64 9.10 3.52 -17.90
CA ALA A 64 9.56 2.92 -19.15
C ALA A 64 8.37 2.47 -20.01
N VAL A 65 7.41 1.76 -19.42
CA VAL A 65 6.16 1.36 -20.12
C VAL A 65 5.38 2.59 -20.59
N ALA A 66 5.22 3.60 -19.74
CA ALA A 66 4.55 4.85 -20.10
C ALA A 66 5.23 5.58 -21.28
N SER A 67 6.56 5.55 -21.35
CA SER A 67 7.33 6.16 -22.43
C SER A 67 7.10 5.49 -23.78
N GLU A 68 6.85 4.17 -23.79
CA GLU A 68 6.50 3.43 -25.01
C GLU A 68 5.06 3.68 -25.50
N ILE A 69 4.17 4.12 -24.62
CA ILE A 69 2.78 4.48 -24.99
C ILE A 69 2.78 5.79 -25.77
N GLY A 70 3.62 6.75 -25.37
CA GLY A 70 3.85 8.00 -26.09
C GLY A 70 2.73 9.03 -25.93
N GLU A 71 1.46 8.64 -25.97
CA GLU A 71 0.32 9.54 -25.83
C GLU A 71 -0.78 9.00 -24.91
N VAL A 72 -1.35 9.90 -24.10
CA VAL A 72 -2.50 9.57 -23.25
C VAL A 72 -3.70 9.28 -24.15
N PRO A 73 -4.34 8.11 -24.05
CA PRO A 73 -5.54 7.81 -24.80
C PRO A 73 -6.64 8.83 -24.51
N SER A 74 -7.49 9.12 -25.50
CA SER A 74 -8.62 10.03 -25.31
C SER A 74 -9.58 9.49 -24.24
N LYS A 75 -10.42 10.36 -23.65
CA LYS A 75 -11.41 9.91 -22.65
C LYS A 75 -12.36 8.85 -23.22
N GLU A 76 -12.74 9.02 -24.49
CA GLU A 76 -13.56 8.04 -25.22
C GLU A 76 -12.85 6.69 -25.33
N ASP A 77 -11.55 6.69 -25.65
CA ASP A 77 -10.76 5.45 -25.71
C ASP A 77 -10.62 4.77 -24.35
N GLN A 78 -10.41 5.54 -23.27
CA GLN A 78 -10.28 5.06 -21.88
C GLN A 78 -11.55 4.36 -21.36
N GLU A 79 -12.71 4.71 -21.92
CA GLU A 79 -14.01 4.12 -21.59
C GLU A 79 -14.41 3.00 -22.57
N SER A 80 -13.69 2.85 -23.68
CA SER A 80 -13.96 1.84 -24.72
C SER A 80 -13.25 0.50 -24.47
N GLU A 81 -13.71 -0.54 -25.16
CA GLU A 81 -13.00 -1.84 -25.21
C GLU A 81 -11.70 -1.80 -26.03
N ASN A 82 -11.49 -0.74 -26.83
CA ASN A 82 -10.35 -0.57 -27.75
C ASN A 82 -9.14 0.11 -27.10
N LEU A 83 -9.14 0.27 -25.77
CA LEU A 83 -8.03 0.86 -25.02
C LEU A 83 -6.70 0.15 -25.36
N PRO A 84 -5.63 0.89 -25.76
CA PRO A 84 -4.37 0.28 -26.15
C PRO A 84 -3.82 -0.69 -25.09
N SER A 85 -3.39 -1.87 -25.52
CA SER A 85 -3.05 -2.97 -24.61
C SER A 85 -1.95 -2.61 -23.60
N LYS A 86 -0.96 -1.79 -23.99
CA LYS A 86 0.08 -1.30 -23.09
C LYS A 86 -0.48 -0.37 -21.99
N TYR A 87 -1.39 0.52 -22.37
CA TYR A 87 -2.07 1.40 -21.42
C TYR A 87 -2.97 0.59 -20.48
N LYS A 88 -3.71 -0.38 -21.02
CA LYS A 88 -4.53 -1.32 -20.23
C LYS A 88 -3.68 -2.07 -19.19
N ARG A 89 -2.54 -2.63 -19.59
CA ARG A 89 -1.59 -3.31 -18.68
C ARG A 89 -1.10 -2.37 -17.59
N LEU A 90 -0.70 -1.15 -17.97
CA LEU A 90 -0.20 -0.16 -17.03
C LEU A 90 -1.24 0.21 -15.96
N ILE A 91 -2.52 0.40 -16.33
CA ILE A 91 -3.56 0.80 -15.37
C ILE A 91 -4.15 -0.36 -14.56
N TYR A 92 -4.25 -1.57 -15.11
CA TYR A 92 -4.92 -2.69 -14.43
C TYR A 92 -3.96 -3.65 -13.75
N ASP A 93 -2.77 -3.85 -14.32
CA ASP A 93 -1.85 -4.91 -13.91
C ASP A 93 -0.63 -4.34 -13.18
N THR A 94 -0.25 -3.08 -13.42
CA THR A 94 0.92 -2.45 -12.78
C THR A 94 0.53 -1.42 -11.71
N LEU A 95 -0.15 -0.34 -12.10
CA LEU A 95 -0.42 0.83 -11.24
C LEU A 95 -1.72 0.72 -10.43
N ARG A 96 -2.36 -0.46 -10.42
CA ARG A 96 -3.56 -0.71 -9.63
C ARG A 96 -3.18 -1.17 -8.24
N PHE A 97 -3.29 -0.27 -7.27
CA PHE A 97 -3.04 -0.57 -5.86
C PHE A 97 -4.37 -0.80 -5.14
N PRO A 98 -4.71 -2.06 -4.77
CA PRO A 98 -5.87 -2.35 -3.95
C PRO A 98 -5.69 -1.83 -2.52
N GLU A 99 -6.79 -1.66 -1.79
CA GLU A 99 -6.75 -1.37 -0.35
C GLU A 99 -6.00 -2.49 0.38
N VAL A 100 -5.11 -2.11 1.30
CA VAL A 100 -4.32 -3.06 2.11
C VAL A 100 -5.09 -3.36 3.40
N GLU A 101 -6.14 -4.18 3.30
CA GLU A 101 -7.02 -4.50 4.42
C GLU A 101 -6.29 -5.21 5.58
N GLU A 102 -5.17 -5.86 5.29
CA GLU A 102 -4.38 -6.63 6.26
C GLU A 102 -3.84 -5.77 7.42
N VAL A 103 -3.59 -4.48 7.18
CA VAL A 103 -3.01 -3.59 8.20
C VAL A 103 -4.05 -2.96 9.14
N CYS A 104 -5.35 -3.19 8.90
CA CYS A 104 -6.45 -2.62 9.69
C CYS A 104 -6.38 -1.08 9.82
N LEU A 105 -5.94 -0.42 8.75
CA LEU A 105 -5.85 1.03 8.62
C LEU A 105 -6.83 1.53 7.57
N GLY A 106 -7.30 2.76 7.72
CA GLY A 106 -8.11 3.42 6.71
C GLY A 106 -9.11 4.42 7.29
N PHE A 107 -9.67 5.25 6.43
CA PHE A 107 -10.72 6.20 6.80
C PHE A 107 -12.07 5.65 6.35
N SER A 108 -12.84 5.11 7.30
CA SER A 108 -14.17 4.56 7.03
C SER A 108 -15.20 5.67 6.70
N LYS A 109 -15.11 6.23 5.50
CA LYS A 109 -16.30 6.66 4.75
C LYS A 109 -16.36 5.74 3.55
N ARG A 110 -17.19 4.69 3.62
CA ARG A 110 -17.64 3.95 2.43
C ARG A 110 -18.35 4.94 1.52
N THR A 111 -17.61 5.67 0.71
CA THR A 111 -18.15 6.20 -0.54
C THR A 111 -18.38 4.99 -1.43
N THR A 112 -19.54 4.97 -2.07
CA THR A 112 -20.12 3.87 -2.85
C THR A 112 -19.36 3.55 -4.15
N GLY A 113 -18.03 3.71 -4.19
CA GLY A 113 -17.20 3.63 -5.40
C GLY A 113 -15.82 3.00 -5.20
N GLY A 114 -15.65 2.13 -4.19
CA GLY A 114 -14.34 1.54 -3.84
C GLY A 114 -13.54 0.94 -5.02
N ALA A 115 -14.22 0.27 -5.96
CA ALA A 115 -13.59 -0.27 -7.16
C ALA A 115 -13.17 0.80 -8.20
N GLY A 116 -13.92 1.92 -8.28
CA GLY A 116 -13.63 3.04 -9.19
C GLY A 116 -12.43 3.86 -8.73
N THR A 117 -12.28 4.08 -7.42
CA THR A 117 -11.21 4.94 -6.89
C THR A 117 -9.79 4.42 -7.15
N GLY A 118 -9.59 3.10 -7.19
CA GLY A 118 -8.30 2.50 -7.52
C GLY A 118 -7.97 2.60 -9.01
N LYS A 119 -8.97 2.40 -9.88
CA LYS A 119 -8.83 2.58 -11.34
C LYS A 119 -8.55 4.04 -11.68
N ASP A 120 -9.29 4.98 -11.07
CA ASP A 120 -9.11 6.42 -11.31
C ASP A 120 -7.72 6.89 -10.87
N PHE A 121 -7.21 6.36 -9.75
CA PHE A 121 -5.84 6.63 -9.30
C PHE A 121 -4.81 6.09 -10.31
N ALA A 122 -4.98 4.85 -10.77
CA ALA A 122 -4.10 4.24 -11.75
C ALA A 122 -4.10 4.98 -13.10
N ILE A 123 -5.25 5.43 -13.58
CA ILE A 123 -5.39 6.26 -14.79
C ILE A 123 -4.65 7.58 -14.63
N LYS A 124 -4.91 8.33 -13.55
CA LYS A 124 -4.24 9.61 -13.29
C LYS A 124 -2.72 9.46 -13.22
N LEU A 125 -2.24 8.40 -12.56
CA LEU A 125 -0.83 8.12 -12.43
C LEU A 125 -0.19 7.70 -13.76
N SER A 126 -0.87 6.85 -14.53
CA SER A 126 -0.46 6.47 -15.89
C SER A 126 -0.33 7.70 -16.79
N ASP A 127 -1.35 8.56 -16.80
CA ASP A 127 -1.37 9.79 -17.60
C ASP A 127 -0.26 10.75 -17.18
N ALA A 128 0.00 10.89 -15.87
CA ALA A 128 1.09 11.71 -15.36
C ALA A 128 2.46 11.17 -15.82
N LEU A 129 2.66 9.86 -15.80
CA LEU A 129 3.91 9.23 -16.27
C LEU A 129 4.11 9.40 -17.78
N ILE A 130 3.06 9.24 -18.59
CA ILE A 130 3.11 9.46 -20.04
C ILE A 130 3.40 10.94 -20.34
N ASN A 131 2.77 11.87 -19.62
CA ASN A 131 3.04 13.29 -19.80
C ASN A 131 4.45 13.68 -19.33
N LEU A 132 4.98 13.01 -18.30
CA LEU A 132 6.35 13.20 -17.86
C LEU A 132 7.36 12.69 -18.90
N SER A 133 7.10 11.54 -19.54
CA SER A 133 7.99 10.98 -20.57
C SER A 133 8.07 11.85 -21.82
N LYS A 134 7.02 12.62 -22.13
CA LYS A 134 7.06 13.64 -23.18
C LYS A 134 8.00 14.81 -22.86
N LYS A 135 8.17 15.14 -21.58
CA LYS A 135 8.99 16.26 -21.11
C LYS A 135 10.44 15.87 -20.82
N SER A 136 10.68 14.59 -20.51
CA SER A 136 11.99 14.07 -20.13
C SER A 136 12.14 12.63 -20.63
N SER A 137 13.26 12.33 -21.29
CA SER A 137 13.63 10.95 -21.64
C SER A 137 14.16 10.15 -20.45
N LEU A 138 14.50 10.83 -19.34
CA LEU A 138 14.97 10.19 -18.12
C LEU A 138 13.82 9.98 -17.13
N PRO A 139 13.79 8.83 -16.43
CA PRO A 139 12.82 8.60 -15.39
C PRO A 139 12.99 9.57 -14.21
N PRO A 140 11.95 9.76 -13.39
CA PRO A 140 12.03 10.58 -12.19
C PRO A 140 13.19 10.11 -11.29
N LYS A 141 13.98 11.07 -10.79
CA LYS A 141 15.11 10.79 -9.89
C LYS A 141 14.66 10.63 -8.45
N HIS A 142 13.55 11.25 -8.09
CA HIS A 142 12.98 11.23 -6.75
C HIS A 142 11.47 10.95 -6.83
N PHE A 143 10.95 10.22 -5.86
CA PHE A 143 9.53 9.88 -5.79
C PHE A 143 8.64 11.13 -5.72
N GLU A 144 9.13 12.19 -5.07
CA GLU A 144 8.53 13.52 -4.95
C GLU A 144 8.36 14.24 -6.30
N GLN A 145 9.14 13.87 -7.32
CA GLN A 145 9.05 14.45 -8.67
C GLN A 145 7.94 13.82 -9.50
N ILE A 146 7.50 12.61 -9.13
CA ILE A 146 6.28 12.05 -9.68
C ILE A 146 5.19 12.89 -9.05
N GLU A 147 4.38 13.55 -9.86
CA GLU A 147 3.22 14.33 -9.42
C GLU A 147 2.13 13.45 -8.76
N ILE A 148 2.50 12.37 -8.05
CA ILE A 148 1.68 11.51 -7.18
C ILE A 148 0.99 12.30 -6.06
N PHE A 149 1.34 13.57 -5.85
CA PHE A 149 0.58 14.55 -5.07
C PHE A 149 -0.28 15.49 -5.92
N THR A 150 -0.69 15.05 -7.12
CA THR A 150 -1.61 15.81 -7.98
C THR A 150 -2.86 16.18 -7.17
N PRO A 151 -3.41 17.38 -7.38
CA PRO A 151 -4.67 17.77 -6.75
C PRO A 151 -5.73 16.67 -6.95
N GLY A 152 -6.22 16.12 -5.84
CA GLY A 152 -7.25 15.08 -5.85
C GLY A 152 -6.76 13.64 -5.66
N ILE A 153 -5.46 13.39 -5.50
CA ILE A 153 -4.97 12.10 -4.96
C ILE A 153 -5.04 12.13 -3.44
N GLY A 154 -5.88 11.27 -2.87
CA GLY A 154 -6.07 11.17 -1.43
C GLY A 154 -4.91 10.48 -0.73
N LYS A 155 -4.62 10.90 0.51
CA LYS A 155 -3.60 10.29 1.39
C LYS A 155 -3.79 8.77 1.57
N ASP A 156 -5.04 8.31 1.53
CA ASP A 156 -5.38 6.87 1.50
C ASP A 156 -4.73 6.14 0.33
N LYS A 157 -4.75 6.72 -0.88
CA LYS A 157 -4.21 6.07 -2.08
C LYS A 157 -2.70 5.95 -2.05
N ILE A 158 -2.05 6.95 -1.47
CA ILE A 158 -0.61 6.90 -1.22
C ILE A 158 -0.29 5.84 -0.16
N SER A 159 -1.11 5.74 0.89
CA SER A 159 -0.99 4.67 1.90
C SER A 159 -1.19 3.29 1.29
N ASP A 160 -2.21 3.09 0.46
CA ASP A 160 -2.50 1.83 -0.24
C ASP A 160 -1.34 1.45 -1.16
N ALA A 161 -0.86 2.38 -1.99
CA ALA A 161 0.27 2.14 -2.87
C ALA A 161 1.53 1.81 -2.08
N THR A 162 1.77 2.53 -0.98
CA THR A 162 2.91 2.30 -0.10
C THR A 162 2.83 0.92 0.51
N GLY A 163 1.69 0.56 1.13
CA GLY A 163 1.47 -0.72 1.78
C GLY A 163 1.55 -1.92 0.83
N ASN A 164 1.12 -1.78 -0.44
CA ASN A 164 1.32 -2.84 -1.44
C ASN A 164 2.79 -3.00 -1.82
N LEU A 165 3.53 -1.91 -1.99
CA LEU A 165 4.95 -1.97 -2.35
C LEU A 165 5.85 -2.52 -1.25
N ILE A 166 5.44 -2.38 0.02
CA ILE A 166 6.18 -2.92 1.18
C ILE A 166 5.56 -4.17 1.81
N LYS A 167 4.64 -4.84 1.12
CA LYS A 167 3.82 -5.89 1.74
C LYS A 167 4.66 -7.09 2.18
N GLU A 168 5.67 -7.46 1.39
CA GLU A 168 6.68 -8.44 1.76
C GLU A 168 7.40 -8.10 3.06
N GLU A 169 7.87 -6.86 3.20
CA GLU A 169 8.55 -6.38 4.39
C GLU A 169 7.61 -6.39 5.61
N LEU A 170 6.33 -6.02 5.41
CA LEU A 170 5.29 -6.11 6.45
C LEU A 170 5.02 -7.56 6.88
N VAL A 171 5.00 -8.51 5.95
CA VAL A 171 4.86 -9.95 6.26
C VAL A 171 6.02 -10.42 7.12
N HIS A 172 7.26 -10.09 6.75
CA HIS A 172 8.44 -10.49 7.52
C HIS A 172 8.48 -9.84 8.91
N TYR A 173 8.18 -8.55 9.00
CA TYR A 173 8.13 -7.83 10.27
C TYR A 173 7.02 -8.39 11.18
N THR A 174 5.83 -8.68 10.64
CA THR A 174 4.73 -9.33 11.37
C THR A 174 5.13 -10.69 11.93
N ARG A 175 5.79 -11.53 11.13
CA ARG A 175 6.26 -12.85 11.58
C ARG A 175 7.33 -12.73 12.66
N ASN A 176 8.19 -11.72 12.61
CA ASN A 176 9.18 -11.46 13.66
C ASN A 176 8.50 -11.06 14.97
N ILE A 177 7.45 -10.24 14.92
CA ILE A 177 6.64 -9.89 16.10
C ILE A 177 5.95 -11.13 16.68
N CYS A 178 5.32 -11.95 15.83
CA CYS A 178 4.66 -13.17 16.29
C CYS A 178 5.63 -14.12 17.01
N ARG A 179 6.85 -14.29 16.46
CA ARG A 179 7.91 -15.08 17.12
C ARG A 179 8.37 -14.44 18.43
N ARG A 180 8.58 -13.12 18.46
CA ARG A 180 9.04 -12.39 19.65
C ARG A 180 8.07 -12.56 20.83
N PHE A 181 6.77 -12.54 20.56
CA PHE A 181 5.74 -12.73 21.58
C PHE A 181 5.28 -14.17 21.74
N SER A 182 5.93 -15.13 21.07
CA SER A 182 5.60 -16.57 21.15
C SER A 182 4.12 -16.86 20.86
N ILE A 183 3.57 -16.21 19.82
CA ILE A 183 2.23 -16.55 19.31
C ILE A 183 2.24 -18.00 18.87
N ASN A 184 1.29 -18.80 19.34
CA ASN A 184 1.26 -20.23 19.06
C ASN A 184 1.06 -20.48 17.57
N ASP A 185 1.72 -21.50 17.03
CA ASP A 185 1.59 -21.86 15.61
C ASP A 185 0.14 -22.24 15.23
N GLU A 186 -0.66 -22.73 16.20
CA GLU A 186 -2.09 -23.03 16.00
C GLU A 186 -2.96 -21.78 15.77
N ASP A 187 -2.50 -20.61 16.23
CA ASP A 187 -3.15 -19.33 16.02
C ASP A 187 -2.74 -18.67 14.69
N LEU A 188 -1.69 -19.19 14.04
CA LEU A 188 -1.22 -18.74 12.73
C LEU A 188 -1.89 -19.56 11.63
N VAL A 189 -2.65 -18.87 10.77
CA VAL A 189 -3.43 -19.54 9.73
C VAL A 189 -2.84 -19.26 8.37
N TRP A 190 -2.70 -20.31 7.55
CA TRP A 190 -2.28 -20.14 6.16
C TRP A 190 -3.28 -19.26 5.38
N ARG A 191 -2.78 -18.16 4.80
CA ARG A 191 -3.54 -17.24 3.97
C ARG A 191 -2.70 -16.75 2.79
N PRO A 192 -3.32 -16.59 1.61
CA PRO A 192 -2.69 -15.86 0.52
C PRO A 192 -2.63 -14.37 0.87
N VAL A 193 -1.49 -13.76 0.61
CA VAL A 193 -1.27 -12.31 0.65
C VAL A 193 -1.17 -11.85 -0.80
N LYS A 194 -2.16 -11.07 -1.23
CA LYS A 194 -2.23 -10.58 -2.61
C LYS A 194 -1.27 -9.42 -2.84
N ASN A 195 -0.70 -9.30 -4.03
CA ASN A 195 0.32 -8.29 -4.34
C ASN A 195 1.42 -8.29 -3.26
N HIS A 196 1.90 -9.49 -2.90
CA HIS A 196 2.91 -9.66 -1.86
C HIS A 196 4.22 -8.97 -2.25
N ASN A 197 4.66 -9.17 -3.50
CA ASN A 197 5.80 -8.50 -4.08
C ASN A 197 5.53 -8.15 -5.55
N PHE A 198 6.31 -7.22 -6.09
CA PHE A 198 6.32 -6.91 -7.51
C PHE A 198 7.56 -7.55 -8.16
N ASP A 199 7.34 -8.44 -9.12
CA ASP A 199 8.41 -9.02 -9.92
C ASP A 199 8.84 -8.02 -11.00
N PHE A 200 10.06 -7.51 -10.90
CA PHE A 200 10.61 -6.52 -11.82
C PHE A 200 11.05 -7.10 -13.17
N GLU A 201 11.30 -8.40 -13.28
CA GLU A 201 11.65 -9.06 -14.54
C GLU A 201 10.39 -9.27 -15.39
N ARG A 202 9.29 -9.70 -14.75
CA ARG A 202 7.98 -9.90 -15.40
C ARG A 202 7.13 -8.63 -15.46
N ASN A 203 7.43 -7.65 -14.60
CA ASN A 203 6.67 -6.42 -14.42
C ASN A 203 5.21 -6.69 -13.99
N GLU A 204 5.06 -7.58 -13.02
CA GLU A 204 3.78 -8.14 -12.55
C GLU A 204 3.76 -8.28 -11.02
N TRP A 205 2.58 -8.24 -10.42
CA TRP A 205 2.40 -8.54 -9.00
C TRP A 205 2.34 -10.05 -8.76
N ASP A 206 3.07 -10.52 -7.77
CA ASP A 206 3.05 -11.91 -7.32
C ASP A 206 2.29 -12.04 -6.00
N ASP A 207 1.45 -13.06 -5.91
CA ASP A 207 0.77 -13.48 -4.69
C ASP A 207 1.59 -14.56 -3.98
N GLN A 208 1.61 -14.56 -2.66
CA GLN A 208 2.29 -15.61 -1.90
C GLN A 208 1.55 -15.96 -0.60
N GLY A 209 1.57 -17.24 -0.22
CA GLY A 209 0.91 -17.75 0.98
C GLY A 209 1.81 -17.75 2.22
N PHE A 210 1.27 -17.32 3.35
CA PHE A 210 1.98 -17.29 4.64
C PHE A 210 1.08 -17.75 5.79
N TYR A 211 1.71 -18.26 6.85
CA TYR A 211 1.07 -18.46 8.14
C TYR A 211 1.14 -17.14 8.91
N LEU A 212 -0.03 -16.52 9.12
CA LEU A 212 -0.17 -15.19 9.70
C LEU A 212 -1.34 -15.16 10.70
N PRO A 213 -1.32 -14.24 11.68
CA PRO A 213 -2.44 -14.05 12.59
C PRO A 213 -3.70 -13.64 11.81
N LEU A 214 -4.88 -14.09 12.26
CA LEU A 214 -6.15 -13.80 11.61
C LEU A 214 -6.98 -12.79 12.41
N ASN A 215 -7.70 -11.91 11.73
CA ASN A 215 -8.77 -11.14 12.36
C ASN A 215 -10.01 -12.02 12.56
N LEU A 216 -10.13 -12.64 13.74
CA LEU A 216 -11.17 -13.62 14.09
C LEU A 216 -12.56 -13.00 14.36
N ARG A 217 -12.69 -11.68 14.50
CA ARG A 217 -13.94 -11.05 14.94
C ARG A 217 -14.82 -10.45 13.84
N ILE A 218 -14.47 -10.68 12.58
CA ILE A 218 -15.36 -10.42 11.44
C ILE A 218 -16.40 -11.54 11.38
N THR A 219 -17.30 -11.48 12.36
CA THR A 219 -18.43 -12.39 12.53
C THR A 219 -19.66 -11.72 11.94
N GLN A 220 -20.20 -12.38 10.91
CA GLN A 220 -21.54 -12.21 10.33
C GLN A 220 -21.72 -10.98 9.41
N LYS A 221 -21.72 -11.26 8.09
CA LYS A 221 -22.07 -10.38 6.97
C LYS A 221 -21.07 -9.26 6.61
N LEU A 222 -19.83 -9.61 6.31
CA LEU A 222 -19.09 -9.17 5.10
C LEU A 222 -17.65 -9.70 5.18
N PHE A 223 -17.15 -10.17 4.05
CA PHE A 223 -15.80 -10.62 3.75
C PHE A 223 -14.66 -9.76 4.31
N ARG A 224 -14.03 -10.10 5.44
CA ARG A 224 -12.55 -10.07 5.49
C ARG A 224 -12.04 -11.30 6.26
N ARG A 225 -11.45 -12.24 5.51
CA ARG A 225 -10.61 -13.34 6.03
C ARG A 225 -9.12 -13.01 5.84
N ALA A 226 -8.81 -11.73 5.73
CA ALA A 226 -7.46 -11.25 5.48
C ALA A 226 -6.58 -11.54 6.71
N PRO A 227 -5.33 -11.98 6.51
CA PRO A 227 -4.37 -12.04 7.60
C PRO A 227 -4.10 -10.63 8.14
N ILE A 228 -3.62 -10.53 9.37
CA ILE A 228 -3.21 -9.28 9.98
C ILE A 228 -1.73 -9.04 9.68
N LEU A 229 -1.40 -7.82 9.26
CA LEU A 229 -0.03 -7.33 9.13
C LEU A 229 0.18 -6.14 10.07
N PHE A 230 1.30 -6.15 10.80
CA PHE A 230 1.65 -5.09 11.74
C PHE A 230 2.58 -4.08 11.07
N PRO A 231 2.15 -2.87 10.69
CA PRO A 231 3.10 -1.81 10.37
C PRO A 231 3.81 -1.32 11.65
N SER A 232 4.96 -0.66 11.53
CA SER A 232 5.57 0.06 12.66
C SER A 232 4.80 1.36 12.92
N ASN A 233 4.54 1.71 14.18
CA ASN A 233 4.01 3.01 14.58
C ASN A 233 4.84 4.18 14.01
N ARG A 234 6.13 3.99 13.76
CA ARG A 234 7.03 5.03 13.22
C ARG A 234 6.76 5.37 11.75
N MET A 235 6.10 4.47 11.02
CA MET A 235 5.69 4.70 9.62
C MET A 235 4.25 5.21 9.49
N LEU A 236 3.52 5.38 10.61
CA LEU A 236 2.13 5.79 10.59
C LEU A 236 1.95 7.28 10.86
N PHE A 237 0.94 7.88 10.24
CA PHE A 237 0.56 9.26 10.47
C PHE A 237 -0.96 9.46 10.39
N ARG A 238 -1.45 10.53 11.01
CA ARG A 238 -2.85 10.96 10.87
C ARG A 238 -3.02 11.78 9.60
N ARG A 239 -4.17 11.65 8.92
CA ARG A 239 -4.48 12.37 7.66
C ARG A 239 -4.22 13.88 7.69
N SER A 240 -4.25 14.54 8.85
CA SER A 240 -3.94 15.97 8.97
C SER A 240 -2.45 16.32 8.84
N LEU A 241 -1.52 15.35 8.90
CA LEU A 241 -0.11 15.59 9.19
C LEU A 241 0.90 15.18 8.11
N LEU A 242 0.46 14.74 6.92
CA LEU A 242 1.39 14.47 5.81
C LEU A 242 2.13 15.78 5.46
N LEU A 243 3.34 15.93 5.98
CA LEU A 243 4.29 16.99 5.68
C LEU A 243 4.96 16.60 4.37
N ILE A 244 4.33 16.96 3.25
CA ILE A 244 5.04 16.94 1.97
C ILE A 244 6.15 17.99 2.12
N PRO A 245 7.44 17.64 2.06
CA PRO A 245 8.47 18.64 1.96
C PRO A 245 8.21 19.42 0.66
N VAL A 246 7.76 20.66 0.78
CA VAL A 246 7.65 21.56 -0.36
C VAL A 246 9.09 21.83 -0.79
N PRO A 247 9.51 21.41 -2.00
CA PRO A 247 10.84 21.76 -2.46
C PRO A 247 10.96 23.29 -2.48
N PRO A 248 12.11 23.85 -2.09
CA PRO A 248 12.33 25.29 -2.20
C PRO A 248 12.07 25.70 -3.65
N LYS A 249 11.24 26.71 -3.85
CA LYS A 249 11.04 27.31 -5.18
C LYS A 249 12.42 27.72 -5.70
N GLN A 250 12.87 27.09 -6.78
CA GLN A 250 13.98 27.59 -7.59
C GLN A 250 13.52 28.82 -8.37
#